data_AF-A0A397FZ63-F1
#
_entry.id   AF-A0A397FZ63-F1
#
_cell.length_a   1.000
_cell.length_b   1.000
_cell.length_c   1.000
_cell.angle_alpha   90.00
_cell.angle_beta   90.00
_cell.angle_gamma   90.00
#
_symmetry.space_group_name_H-M   'P 1'
#
loop_
_entity.id
_entity.type
_entity.pdbx_description
1 polymer ?
#
loop_
_entity_poly.entity_id
_entity_poly.type
_entity_poly.pdbx_seq_one_letter_code
_entity_poly.pdbx_strand_id
1 'polypeptide(L)'
;MPIRALVDLPYSVSTSSCFLIVLSMSSTPCINLLKGSPATARLPTQRLSDAAVSALSKLEVTVTGLDYGPDEGHFPLRTHLAEWLTGYYKPSQLIKADRICVTGGASQNLSNILQVFTDPSQTRYIWMPQASYHLGFRIFEDAGFYRRLRAVSEDEEGMDMEFLERALAKDGAVAERAEGYKHPESYRKIFKHVIYCVPNFSNPTGITISLRRREALVRLARKFNALVICDDVYDFLHWPATHCSDNGNSWGSILPRVVDLDRTLDGGPRDSFGNVIKLPQPLTARNVTERALREENLMVGNGDLFVVPGDQFSTYQDQRLRLCFVWENERELAEGVSRLEKVLVRMLNEEKS
;
A
#
# COMPACT_ATOMS: atom_id res chain seq x y z
N MET A 1 -58.22 -18.95 -4.90
CA MET A 1 -57.09 -19.35 -4.04
C MET A 1 -55.85 -18.56 -4.46
N PRO A 2 -55.33 -17.67 -3.59
CA PRO A 2 -53.90 -17.39 -3.55
C PRO A 2 -53.32 -17.87 -2.22
N ILE A 3 -52.17 -18.52 -2.32
CA ILE A 3 -51.44 -19.18 -1.24
C ILE A 3 -50.70 -18.13 -0.41
N ARG A 4 -50.95 -18.18 0.91
CA ARG A 4 -50.14 -17.55 1.96
C ARG A 4 -48.79 -18.27 2.05
N ALA A 5 -47.70 -17.53 2.06
CA ALA A 5 -46.48 -17.93 2.76
C ALA A 5 -46.11 -16.80 3.72
N LEU A 6 -46.28 -17.09 5.01
CA LEU A 6 -45.88 -16.26 6.13
C LEU A 6 -44.34 -16.14 6.15
N VAL A 7 -43.86 -14.91 6.23
CA VAL A 7 -42.48 -14.59 6.60
C VAL A 7 -42.52 -14.15 8.06
N ASP A 8 -42.09 -15.03 8.96
CA ASP A 8 -41.72 -14.65 10.33
C ASP A 8 -40.33 -14.01 10.29
N LEU A 9 -40.29 -12.70 10.51
CA LEU A 9 -39.08 -11.94 10.81
C LEU A 9 -39.02 -11.69 12.32
N PRO A 10 -37.97 -12.12 13.04
CA PRO A 10 -37.58 -11.47 14.27
C PRO A 10 -36.45 -10.49 13.99
N TYR A 11 -36.74 -9.23 14.33
CA TYR A 11 -35.84 -8.14 14.70
C TYR A 11 -34.95 -7.51 13.61
N SER A 12 -35.43 -6.34 13.23
CA SER A 12 -34.81 -5.30 12.41
C SER A 12 -33.59 -4.64 13.06
N VAL A 13 -32.56 -4.36 12.26
CA VAL A 13 -31.96 -3.02 12.20
C VAL A 13 -31.69 -2.72 10.72
N SER A 14 -32.61 -1.99 10.09
CA SER A 14 -32.43 -1.48 8.73
C SER A 14 -31.67 -0.14 8.80
N THR A 15 -30.43 -0.13 8.33
CA THR A 15 -29.65 1.09 8.04
C THR A 15 -30.04 1.63 6.67
N SER A 16 -31.25 2.16 6.54
CA SER A 16 -31.65 3.00 5.41
C SER A 16 -32.97 3.69 5.75
N SER A 17 -32.89 4.88 6.33
CA SER A 17 -33.94 5.91 6.28
C SER A 17 -33.38 7.22 6.81
N CYS A 18 -33.40 8.26 5.99
CA CYS A 18 -33.44 9.64 6.46
C CYS A 18 -34.58 9.74 7.46
N PHE A 19 -34.25 9.79 8.76
CA PHE A 19 -35.23 10.15 9.77
C PHE A 19 -35.61 11.61 9.54
N LEU A 20 -36.81 11.81 8.98
CA LEU A 20 -37.56 13.04 9.19
C LEU A 20 -37.83 13.09 10.71
N ILE A 21 -36.94 13.78 11.44
CA ILE A 21 -37.15 14.03 12.86
C ILE A 21 -38.38 14.94 12.94
N VAL A 22 -39.46 14.40 13.50
CA VAL A 22 -40.48 15.22 14.15
C VAL A 22 -39.73 15.98 15.24
N LEU A 23 -39.41 17.23 14.96
CA LEU A 23 -38.84 18.17 15.92
C LEU A 23 -39.88 18.41 17.02
N SER A 24 -39.85 17.55 18.04
CA SER A 24 -40.16 18.02 19.39
C SER A 24 -39.18 19.17 19.66
N MET A 25 -39.69 20.39 19.73
CA MET A 25 -38.88 21.57 20.03
C MET A 25 -38.41 21.51 21.49
N SER A 26 -37.39 20.69 21.73
CA SER A 26 -36.52 20.83 22.91
C SER A 26 -35.94 22.25 22.90
N SER A 27 -36.14 22.98 23.99
CA SER A 27 -35.51 24.29 24.21
C SER A 27 -33.98 24.18 24.39
N THR A 28 -33.47 22.97 24.62
CA THR A 28 -32.04 22.70 24.70
C THR A 28 -31.50 22.36 23.30
N PRO A 29 -30.54 23.14 22.77
CA PRO A 29 -29.92 22.86 21.47
C PRO A 29 -29.24 21.49 21.46
N CYS A 30 -29.38 20.75 20.37
CA CYS A 30 -28.67 19.49 20.17
C CYS A 30 -27.17 19.75 19.98
N ILE A 31 -26.33 19.14 20.82
CA ILE A 31 -24.87 19.09 20.62
C ILE A 31 -24.53 17.75 19.95
N ASN A 32 -24.02 17.81 18.72
CA ASN A 32 -23.69 16.62 17.93
C ASN A 32 -22.20 16.26 18.06
N LEU A 33 -21.87 15.33 18.97
CA LEU A 33 -20.52 14.78 19.16
C LEU A 33 -20.24 13.52 18.30
N LEU A 34 -21.19 13.10 17.45
CA LEU A 34 -21.04 11.97 16.54
C LEU A 34 -20.26 12.33 15.27
N LYS A 35 -20.23 13.62 14.90
CA LYS A 35 -19.65 14.08 13.64
C LYS A 35 -18.13 13.83 13.59
N GLY A 36 -17.71 12.89 12.74
CA GLY A 36 -16.31 12.56 12.49
C GLY A 36 -15.64 13.35 11.35
N SER A 37 -16.20 14.49 10.95
CA SER A 37 -15.67 15.33 9.86
C SER A 37 -14.98 16.59 10.40
N PRO A 38 -13.99 17.16 9.68
CA PRO A 38 -13.31 18.38 10.10
C PRO A 38 -14.26 19.56 10.37
N ALA A 39 -13.84 20.47 11.24
CA ALA A 39 -14.55 21.72 11.50
C ALA A 39 -14.58 22.59 10.23
N THR A 40 -15.76 23.13 9.89
CA THR A 40 -15.96 23.95 8.68
C THR A 40 -15.08 25.19 8.66
N ALA A 41 -14.80 25.77 9.83
CA ALA A 41 -13.91 26.93 9.99
C ALA A 41 -12.43 26.64 9.63
N ARG A 42 -12.04 25.37 9.48
CA ARG A 42 -10.67 24.97 9.10
C ARG A 42 -10.53 24.63 7.62
N LEU A 43 -11.62 24.71 6.85
CA LEU A 43 -11.58 24.46 5.40
C LEU A 43 -10.83 25.60 4.70
N PRO A 44 -9.79 25.32 3.90
CA PRO A 44 -8.93 26.35 3.31
C PRO A 44 -9.53 26.94 2.03
N THR A 45 -10.76 27.43 2.09
CA THR A 45 -11.56 27.85 0.91
C THR A 45 -10.85 28.86 0.03
N GLN A 46 -10.27 29.92 0.62
CA GLN A 46 -9.57 30.94 -0.16
C GLN A 46 -8.34 30.37 -0.88
N ARG A 47 -7.52 29.57 -0.18
CA ARG A 47 -6.32 28.95 -0.78
C ARG A 47 -6.67 28.00 -1.92
N LEU A 48 -7.76 27.24 -1.79
CA LEU A 48 -8.24 26.37 -2.86
C LEU A 48 -8.73 27.18 -4.06
N SER A 49 -9.44 28.29 -3.82
CA SER A 49 -9.87 29.21 -4.89
C SER A 49 -8.67 29.80 -5.64
N ASP A 50 -7.68 30.32 -4.92
CA ASP A 50 -6.48 30.92 -5.52
C ASP A 50 -5.68 29.89 -6.33
N ALA A 51 -5.54 28.66 -5.81
CA ALA A 51 -4.88 27.56 -6.51
C ALA A 51 -5.62 27.16 -7.80
N ALA A 52 -6.95 27.09 -7.76
CA ALA A 52 -7.77 26.79 -8.94
C ALA A 52 -7.62 27.87 -10.01
N VAL A 53 -7.70 29.15 -9.64
CA VAL A 53 -7.49 30.28 -10.57
C VAL A 53 -6.09 30.23 -11.17
N SER A 54 -5.05 30.00 -10.35
CA SER A 54 -3.68 29.89 -10.82
C SER A 54 -3.48 28.71 -11.79
N ALA A 55 -4.10 27.56 -11.52
CA ALA A 55 -3.99 26.38 -12.38
C ALA A 55 -4.67 26.63 -13.72
N LEU A 56 -5.88 27.19 -13.71
CA LEU A 56 -6.67 27.44 -14.93
C LEU A 56 -6.14 28.58 -15.80
N SER A 57 -5.33 29.48 -15.23
CA SER A 57 -4.73 30.60 -15.95
C SER A 57 -3.47 30.21 -16.75
N LYS A 58 -2.92 29.01 -16.52
CA LYS A 58 -1.69 28.52 -17.18
C LYS A 58 -2.05 27.44 -18.19
N LEU A 59 -1.86 27.73 -19.48
CA LEU A 59 -2.30 26.84 -20.56
C LEU A 59 -1.72 25.43 -20.43
N GLU A 60 -0.44 25.31 -20.07
CA GLU A 60 0.26 24.04 -19.88
C GLU A 60 -0.35 23.17 -18.76
N VAL A 61 -0.88 23.80 -17.70
CA VAL A 61 -1.55 23.12 -16.59
C VAL A 61 -2.98 22.79 -16.98
N THR A 62 -3.69 23.70 -17.63
CA THR A 62 -5.09 23.51 -18.05
C THR A 62 -5.22 22.37 -19.07
N VAL A 63 -4.34 22.33 -20.07
CA VAL A 63 -4.38 21.28 -21.12
C VAL A 63 -4.21 19.90 -20.50
N THR A 64 -3.22 19.73 -19.61
CA THR A 64 -2.96 18.45 -18.96
C THR A 64 -3.96 18.12 -17.86
N GLY A 65 -4.48 19.13 -17.16
CA GLY A 65 -5.42 18.97 -16.05
C GLY A 65 -6.87 18.70 -16.46
N LEU A 66 -7.24 19.00 -17.71
CA LEU A 66 -8.58 18.75 -18.26
C LEU A 66 -8.66 17.54 -19.20
N ASP A 67 -7.55 16.84 -19.42
CA ASP A 67 -7.47 15.62 -20.22
C ASP A 67 -7.39 14.37 -19.33
N TYR A 68 -7.39 13.18 -19.94
CA TYR A 68 -7.08 11.94 -19.24
C TYR A 68 -5.67 11.99 -18.64
N GLY A 69 -5.58 11.63 -17.36
CA GLY A 69 -4.32 11.59 -16.62
C GLY A 69 -3.66 10.20 -16.62
N PRO A 70 -2.39 10.11 -16.20
CA PRO A 70 -1.71 8.84 -15.94
C PRO A 70 -2.41 8.04 -14.82
N ASP A 71 -2.34 6.71 -14.89
CA ASP A 71 -2.98 5.79 -13.93
C ASP A 71 -2.54 6.05 -12.48
N GLU A 72 -1.27 6.39 -12.25
CA GLU A 72 -0.76 6.66 -10.91
C GLU A 72 -1.04 8.09 -10.40
N GLY A 73 -1.57 8.95 -11.27
CA GLY A 73 -1.88 10.34 -11.00
C GLY A 73 -0.85 11.34 -11.52
N HIS A 74 -1.18 12.63 -11.40
CA HIS A 74 -0.38 13.73 -11.92
C HIS A 74 1.04 13.76 -11.31
N PHE A 75 2.05 13.62 -12.18
CA PHE A 75 3.45 13.43 -11.74
C PHE A 75 4.03 14.59 -10.91
N PRO A 76 3.83 15.88 -11.26
CA PRO A 76 4.24 17.00 -10.42
C PRO A 76 3.63 16.97 -9.01
N LEU A 77 2.35 16.60 -8.88
CA LEU A 77 1.69 16.43 -7.58
C LEU A 77 2.37 15.33 -6.76
N ARG A 78 2.58 14.16 -7.36
CA ARG A 78 3.29 13.04 -6.69
C ARG A 78 4.70 13.42 -6.25
N THR A 79 5.41 14.23 -7.04
CA THR A 79 6.76 14.71 -6.70
C THR A 79 6.73 15.62 -5.48
N HIS A 80 5.84 16.61 -5.46
CA HIS A 80 5.68 17.49 -4.31
C HIS A 80 5.20 16.75 -3.06
N LEU A 81 4.31 15.77 -3.20
CA LEU A 81 3.92 14.90 -2.09
C LEU A 81 5.12 14.10 -1.55
N ALA A 82 5.95 13.54 -2.44
CA ALA A 82 7.15 12.80 -2.05
C ALA A 82 8.16 13.68 -1.28
N GLU A 83 8.39 14.91 -1.75
CA GLU A 83 9.23 15.90 -1.06
C GLU A 83 8.68 16.26 0.32
N TRP A 84 7.39 16.58 0.38
CA TRP A 84 6.72 16.96 1.63
C TRP A 84 6.70 15.82 2.65
N LEU A 85 6.33 14.61 2.23
CA LEU A 85 6.34 13.42 3.07
C LEU A 85 7.77 13.12 3.57
N THR A 86 8.78 13.30 2.71
CA THR A 86 10.18 13.11 3.12
C THR A 86 10.59 14.12 4.18
N GLY A 87 10.24 15.40 4.00
CA GLY A 87 10.53 16.45 4.99
C GLY A 87 9.83 16.22 6.32
N TYR A 88 8.58 15.74 6.30
CA TYR A 88 7.77 15.50 7.49
C TYR A 88 8.18 14.23 8.26
N TYR A 89 8.28 13.09 7.58
CA TYR A 89 8.57 11.80 8.21
C TYR A 89 10.06 11.54 8.40
N LYS A 90 10.93 12.26 7.67
CA LYS A 90 12.39 12.11 7.70
C LYS A 90 12.86 10.65 7.67
N PRO A 91 12.36 9.83 6.73
CA PRO A 91 12.77 8.42 6.63
C PRO A 91 14.26 8.32 6.26
N SER A 92 14.86 7.17 6.57
CA SER A 92 16.26 6.86 6.22
C SER A 92 16.53 6.82 4.71
N GLN A 93 15.49 6.65 3.89
CA GLN A 93 15.55 6.72 2.42
C GLN A 93 14.50 7.70 1.92
N LEU A 94 14.86 8.54 0.93
CA LEU A 94 13.95 9.48 0.31
C LEU A 94 12.69 8.78 -0.23
N ILE A 95 11.53 9.38 0.02
CA ILE A 95 10.29 8.97 -0.63
C ILE A 95 10.35 9.49 -2.06
N LYS A 96 10.08 8.62 -3.02
CA LYS A 96 10.09 8.93 -4.45
C LYS A 96 8.65 8.93 -4.97
N ALA A 97 8.42 9.68 -6.05
CA ALA A 97 7.09 9.80 -6.66
C ALA A 97 6.53 8.44 -7.13
N ASP A 98 7.38 7.51 -7.55
CA ASP A 98 7.02 6.14 -7.96
C ASP A 98 6.40 5.29 -6.84
N ARG A 99 6.54 5.70 -5.58
CA ARG A 99 5.91 5.08 -4.40
C ARG A 99 4.53 5.65 -4.08
N ILE A 100 4.05 6.65 -4.84
CA ILE A 100 2.83 7.39 -4.53
C ILE A 100 1.84 7.22 -5.68
N CYS A 101 0.64 6.75 -5.38
CA CYS A 101 -0.49 6.74 -6.31
C CYS A 101 -1.57 7.67 -5.78
N VAL A 102 -2.13 8.52 -6.64
CA VAL A 102 -3.25 9.39 -6.30
C VAL A 102 -4.54 8.61 -6.50
N THR A 103 -5.43 8.64 -5.50
CA THR A 103 -6.73 7.95 -5.55
C THR A 103 -7.87 8.91 -5.27
N GLY A 104 -9.09 8.51 -5.59
CA GLY A 104 -10.35 9.17 -5.21
C GLY A 104 -10.68 9.02 -3.72
N GLY A 105 -9.68 9.16 -2.85
CA GLY A 105 -9.79 9.03 -1.39
C GLY A 105 -9.36 7.66 -0.85
N ALA A 106 -9.26 7.58 0.48
CA ALA A 106 -8.78 6.41 1.20
C ALA A 106 -9.69 5.18 1.00
N SER A 107 -11.02 5.37 0.96
CA SER A 107 -11.97 4.27 0.75
C SER A 107 -11.84 3.63 -0.63
N GLN A 108 -11.67 4.43 -1.70
CA GLN A 108 -11.43 3.88 -3.03
C GLN A 108 -10.09 3.16 -3.07
N ASN A 109 -9.05 3.72 -2.45
CA ASN A 109 -7.74 3.08 -2.41
C ASN A 109 -7.79 1.73 -1.69
N LEU A 110 -8.50 1.64 -0.57
CA LEU A 110 -8.68 0.38 0.16
C LEU A 110 -9.32 -0.69 -0.74
N SER A 111 -10.35 -0.32 -1.51
CA SER A 111 -10.96 -1.22 -2.50
C SER A 111 -9.96 -1.66 -3.58
N ASN A 112 -9.19 -0.72 -4.15
CA ASN A 112 -8.18 -1.01 -5.18
C ASN A 112 -7.09 -1.95 -4.65
N ILE A 113 -6.59 -1.71 -3.43
CA ILE A 113 -5.57 -2.56 -2.79
C ILE A 113 -6.09 -4.00 -2.65
N LEU A 114 -7.32 -4.18 -2.18
CA LEU A 114 -7.92 -5.52 -2.06
C LEU A 114 -8.09 -6.16 -3.43
N GLN A 115 -8.60 -5.42 -4.41
CA GLN A 115 -8.78 -5.87 -5.78
C GLN A 115 -7.47 -6.25 -6.48
N VAL A 116 -6.31 -5.75 -6.06
CA VAL A 116 -5.01 -6.11 -6.64
C VAL A 116 -4.34 -7.25 -5.86
N PHE A 117 -4.29 -7.14 -4.53
CA PHE A 117 -3.40 -7.96 -3.70
C PHE A 117 -4.08 -9.10 -2.94
N THR A 118 -5.40 -9.26 -3.10
CA THR A 118 -6.16 -10.34 -2.45
C THR A 118 -6.98 -11.14 -3.44
N ASP A 119 -7.21 -12.42 -3.15
CA ASP A 119 -8.15 -13.26 -3.89
C ASP A 119 -8.99 -13.98 -2.85
N PRO A 120 -10.33 -13.86 -2.84
CA PRO A 120 -11.17 -14.55 -1.86
C PRO A 120 -10.97 -16.08 -1.82
N SER A 121 -10.47 -16.72 -2.88
CA SER A 121 -10.15 -18.15 -2.85
C SER A 121 -8.81 -18.47 -2.16
N GLN A 122 -7.89 -17.50 -2.05
CA GLN A 122 -6.53 -17.69 -1.51
C GLN A 122 -6.28 -16.90 -0.22
N THR A 123 -6.69 -15.64 -0.17
CA THR A 123 -6.62 -14.76 0.99
C THR A 123 -7.62 -15.21 2.05
N ARG A 124 -7.12 -15.39 3.28
CA ARG A 124 -7.83 -16.11 4.35
C ARG A 124 -8.65 -15.22 5.24
N TYR A 125 -8.02 -14.22 5.82
CA TYR A 125 -8.63 -13.36 6.83
C TYR A 125 -8.11 -11.95 6.70
N ILE A 126 -8.98 -11.01 7.07
CA ILE A 126 -8.64 -9.61 7.30
C ILE A 126 -8.58 -9.43 8.81
N TRP A 127 -7.38 -9.23 9.33
CA TRP A 127 -7.13 -8.94 10.73
C TRP A 127 -7.19 -7.44 10.94
N MET A 128 -7.81 -7.03 12.04
CA MET A 128 -7.94 -5.61 12.40
C MET A 128 -8.03 -5.49 13.93
N PRO A 129 -7.76 -4.30 14.48
CA PRO A 129 -7.95 -4.08 15.89
C PRO A 129 -9.41 -4.31 16.34
N GLN A 130 -9.60 -4.69 17.59
CA GLN A 130 -10.92 -5.04 18.15
C GLN A 130 -11.94 -3.89 18.06
N ALA A 131 -11.46 -2.65 18.03
CA ALA A 131 -12.25 -1.48 17.65
C ALA A 131 -11.56 -0.81 16.46
N SER A 132 -12.27 -0.70 15.33
CA SER A 132 -11.70 -0.26 14.07
C SER A 132 -12.65 0.64 13.28
N TYR A 133 -12.14 1.27 12.22
CA TYR A 133 -12.87 2.22 11.40
C TYR A 133 -14.03 1.56 10.63
N HIS A 134 -15.24 1.78 11.15
CA HIS A 134 -16.45 1.06 10.73
C HIS A 134 -16.83 1.19 9.25
N LEU A 135 -16.48 2.30 8.58
CA LEU A 135 -16.76 2.45 7.14
C LEU A 135 -15.90 1.53 6.27
N GLY A 136 -14.78 1.02 6.80
CA GLY A 136 -13.95 0.02 6.13
C GLY A 136 -14.59 -1.37 6.08
N PHE A 137 -15.46 -1.72 7.03
CA PHE A 137 -16.00 -3.09 7.14
C PHE A 137 -16.71 -3.54 5.87
N ARG A 138 -17.62 -2.70 5.36
CA ARG A 138 -18.34 -3.00 4.12
C ARG A 138 -17.42 -3.16 2.92
N ILE A 139 -16.32 -2.39 2.85
CA ILE A 139 -15.35 -2.48 1.75
C ILE A 139 -14.67 -3.86 1.75
N PHE A 140 -14.32 -4.39 2.93
CA PHE A 140 -13.77 -5.75 3.03
C PHE A 140 -14.82 -6.82 2.71
N GLU A 141 -16.06 -6.66 3.16
CA GLU A 141 -17.15 -7.59 2.87
C GLU A 141 -17.46 -7.67 1.37
N ASP A 142 -17.59 -6.51 0.72
CA ASP A 142 -17.84 -6.38 -0.72
C ASP A 142 -16.67 -6.95 -1.55
N ALA A 143 -15.45 -6.96 -1.01
CA ALA A 143 -14.28 -7.62 -1.59
C ALA A 143 -14.27 -9.16 -1.41
N GLY A 144 -15.33 -9.77 -0.86
CA GLY A 144 -15.47 -11.22 -0.70
C GLY A 144 -15.02 -11.76 0.66
N PHE A 145 -14.80 -10.88 1.65
CA PHE A 145 -14.35 -11.27 3.00
C PHE A 145 -15.46 -11.26 4.05
N TYR A 146 -16.73 -11.34 3.64
CA TYR A 146 -17.85 -11.52 4.55
C TYR A 146 -17.61 -12.71 5.51
N ARG A 147 -17.79 -12.49 6.83
CA ARG A 147 -17.46 -13.43 7.93
C ARG A 147 -15.97 -13.81 8.08
N ARG A 148 -15.06 -13.15 7.36
CA ARG A 148 -13.60 -13.39 7.41
C ARG A 148 -12.82 -12.24 8.03
N LEU A 149 -13.52 -11.25 8.60
CA LEU A 149 -12.94 -10.22 9.44
C LEU A 149 -12.61 -10.80 10.82
N ARG A 150 -11.44 -10.50 11.37
CA ARG A 150 -10.97 -11.02 12.65
C ARG A 150 -10.43 -9.88 13.51
N ALA A 151 -10.93 -9.79 14.73
CA ALA A 151 -10.46 -8.85 15.72
C ALA A 151 -9.16 -9.34 16.36
N VAL A 152 -8.25 -8.40 16.60
CA VAL A 152 -7.03 -8.55 17.40
C VAL A 152 -7.24 -7.72 18.65
N SER A 153 -7.05 -8.31 19.83
CA SER A 153 -7.15 -7.60 21.10
C SER A 153 -6.15 -6.43 21.13
N GLU A 154 -6.50 -5.37 21.86
CA GLU A 154 -5.67 -4.17 21.98
C GLU A 154 -5.48 -3.77 23.44
N ASP A 155 -4.35 -3.13 23.70
CA ASP A 155 -4.05 -2.38 24.92
C ASP A 155 -3.53 -0.98 24.55
N GLU A 156 -2.93 -0.26 25.50
CA GLU A 156 -2.48 1.13 25.31
C GLU A 156 -1.40 1.29 24.24
N GLU A 157 -0.69 0.22 23.86
CA GLU A 157 0.30 0.26 22.78
C GLU A 157 -0.27 -0.16 21.41
N GLY A 158 -1.57 -0.50 21.32
CA GLY A 158 -2.26 -0.92 20.09
C GLY A 158 -2.57 -2.41 20.07
N MET A 159 -2.46 -3.06 18.90
CA MET A 159 -2.74 -4.49 18.75
C MET A 159 -1.76 -5.40 19.50
N ASP A 160 -2.26 -6.43 20.17
CA ASP A 160 -1.47 -7.49 20.81
C ASP A 160 -0.82 -8.37 19.73
N MET A 161 0.50 -8.17 19.56
CA MET A 161 1.30 -8.89 18.57
C MET A 161 1.45 -10.37 18.88
N GLU A 162 1.44 -10.78 20.16
CA GLU A 162 1.55 -12.19 20.53
C GLU A 162 0.23 -12.93 20.25
N PHE A 163 -0.91 -12.28 20.56
CA PHE A 163 -2.21 -12.81 20.16
C PHE A 163 -2.29 -12.97 18.64
N LEU A 164 -1.91 -11.93 17.89
CA LEU A 164 -1.92 -11.95 16.43
C LEU A 164 -1.03 -13.09 15.88
N GLU A 165 0.18 -13.27 16.40
CA GLU A 165 1.06 -14.36 16.00
C GLU A 165 0.45 -15.75 16.25
N ARG A 166 -0.09 -15.99 17.44
CA ARG A 166 -0.76 -17.26 17.78
C ARG A 166 -1.96 -17.52 16.87
N ALA A 167 -2.72 -16.47 16.53
CA ALA A 167 -3.90 -16.56 15.68
C ALA A 167 -3.52 -16.87 14.21
N LEU A 168 -2.48 -16.20 13.68
CA LEU A 168 -1.93 -16.46 12.35
C LEU A 168 -1.35 -17.88 12.23
N ALA A 169 -0.65 -18.36 13.25
CA ALA A 169 -0.03 -19.70 13.25
C ALA A 169 -1.06 -20.85 13.25
N LYS A 170 -2.19 -20.69 13.95
CA LYS A 170 -3.25 -21.70 14.00
C LYS A 170 -3.93 -21.96 12.65
N ASP A 171 -3.85 -21.01 11.72
CA ASP A 171 -4.47 -21.10 10.39
C ASP A 171 -3.58 -21.78 9.33
N GLY A 172 -2.41 -22.31 9.73
CA GLY A 172 -1.48 -23.01 8.84
C GLY A 172 -1.98 -24.35 8.25
N ALA A 173 -3.13 -24.89 8.69
CA ALA A 173 -3.43 -26.34 8.59
C ALA A 173 -4.54 -26.78 7.60
N VAL A 174 -5.03 -25.92 6.68
CA VAL A 174 -6.10 -26.32 5.72
C VAL A 174 -5.64 -26.14 4.27
N ALA A 175 -5.89 -27.15 3.44
CA ALA A 175 -5.40 -27.30 2.08
C ALA A 175 -5.79 -26.15 1.12
N GLU A 176 -4.81 -25.67 0.35
CA GLU A 176 -4.98 -24.86 -0.85
C GLU A 176 -5.71 -25.67 -1.92
N ARG A 177 -7.00 -25.43 -2.13
CA ARG A 177 -7.73 -25.96 -3.29
C ARG A 177 -8.88 -25.05 -3.70
N ALA A 178 -8.57 -24.11 -4.58
CA ALA A 178 -9.51 -23.59 -5.57
C ALA A 178 -8.69 -22.89 -6.66
N GLU A 179 -9.10 -23.02 -7.92
CA GLU A 179 -8.64 -22.12 -8.98
C GLU A 179 -8.90 -20.67 -8.52
N GLY A 180 -7.90 -19.80 -8.68
CA GLY A 180 -8.02 -18.39 -8.34
C GLY A 180 -9.13 -17.72 -9.14
N TYR A 181 -9.76 -16.69 -8.59
CA TYR A 181 -10.60 -15.79 -9.39
C TYR A 181 -9.75 -14.84 -10.25
N LYS A 182 -8.44 -14.81 -10.01
CA LYS A 182 -7.47 -13.97 -10.70
C LYS A 182 -6.51 -14.78 -11.56
N HIS A 183 -6.17 -14.23 -12.72
CA HIS A 183 -5.11 -14.74 -13.58
C HIS A 183 -3.74 -14.61 -12.88
N PRO A 184 -3.03 -15.72 -12.61
CA PRO A 184 -1.76 -15.70 -11.89
C PRO A 184 -0.68 -14.81 -12.55
N GLU A 185 -0.68 -14.73 -13.88
CA GLU A 185 0.30 -13.97 -14.66
C GLU A 185 0.09 -12.45 -14.61
N SER A 186 -1.12 -11.98 -14.29
CA SER A 186 -1.45 -10.54 -14.31
C SER A 186 -1.22 -9.82 -12.98
N TYR A 187 -1.08 -10.56 -11.86
CA TYR A 187 -1.04 -9.97 -10.52
C TYR A 187 0.25 -10.29 -9.78
N ARG A 188 0.90 -9.26 -9.25
CA ARG A 188 2.27 -9.34 -8.70
C ARG A 188 2.41 -10.23 -7.46
N LYS A 189 1.37 -10.33 -6.62
CA LYS A 189 1.35 -11.16 -5.41
C LYS A 189 -0.06 -11.19 -4.82
N ILE A 190 -0.55 -12.38 -4.46
CA ILE A 190 -1.75 -12.54 -3.64
C ILE A 190 -1.32 -12.89 -2.21
N PHE A 191 -1.74 -12.07 -1.24
CA PHE A 191 -1.37 -12.27 0.16
C PHE A 191 -2.34 -13.22 0.85
N LYS A 192 -1.79 -14.10 1.71
CA LYS A 192 -2.57 -15.07 2.48
C LYS A 192 -3.41 -14.38 3.56
N HIS A 193 -2.93 -13.28 4.10
CA HIS A 193 -3.64 -12.49 5.10
C HIS A 193 -3.57 -11.00 4.77
N VAL A 194 -4.52 -10.24 5.29
CA VAL A 194 -4.45 -8.77 5.34
C VAL A 194 -4.51 -8.35 6.79
N ILE A 195 -3.74 -7.34 7.16
CA ILE A 195 -3.80 -6.68 8.47
C ILE A 195 -4.10 -5.21 8.20
N TYR A 196 -5.25 -4.72 8.65
CA TYR A 196 -5.67 -3.33 8.53
C TYR A 196 -5.53 -2.62 9.86
N CYS A 197 -4.91 -1.44 9.90
CA CYS A 197 -4.83 -0.61 11.10
C CYS A 197 -4.75 0.88 10.79
N VAL A 198 -5.11 1.69 11.78
CA VAL A 198 -4.87 3.14 11.83
C VAL A 198 -3.72 3.36 12.84
N PRO A 199 -2.46 3.53 12.41
CA PRO A 199 -1.32 3.42 13.32
C PRO A 199 -1.18 4.58 14.33
N ASN A 200 -1.73 5.74 14.02
CA ASN A 200 -1.66 6.94 14.84
C ASN A 200 -3.07 7.45 15.12
N PHE A 201 -3.38 7.73 16.39
CA PHE A 201 -4.64 8.33 16.82
C PHE A 201 -5.87 7.58 16.28
N SER A 202 -5.87 6.25 16.45
CA SER A 202 -6.83 5.34 15.82
C SER A 202 -8.28 5.78 15.99
N ASN A 203 -9.10 5.61 14.95
CA ASN A 203 -10.54 5.76 15.07
C ASN A 203 -11.18 4.38 15.33
N PRO A 204 -11.81 4.15 16.50
CA PRO A 204 -12.30 5.15 17.45
C PRO A 204 -11.46 5.34 18.73
N THR A 205 -10.40 4.55 18.95
CA THR A 205 -9.78 4.41 20.28
C THR A 205 -8.84 5.54 20.69
N GLY A 206 -8.35 6.33 19.73
CA GLY A 206 -7.30 7.33 19.90
C GLY A 206 -5.90 6.74 20.10
N ILE A 207 -5.75 5.41 20.09
CA ILE A 207 -4.50 4.72 20.38
C ILE A 207 -3.49 4.92 19.25
N THR A 208 -2.21 5.02 19.62
CA THR A 208 -1.07 5.07 18.69
C THR A 208 -0.19 3.85 18.89
N ILE A 209 0.09 3.12 17.81
CA ILE A 209 0.88 1.89 17.85
C ILE A 209 2.35 2.23 18.17
N SER A 210 2.88 1.62 19.25
CA SER A 210 4.26 1.82 19.70
C SER A 210 5.29 1.39 18.65
N LEU A 211 6.50 1.97 18.68
CA LEU A 211 7.57 1.61 17.73
C LEU A 211 7.86 0.10 17.75
N ARG A 212 7.98 -0.48 18.95
CA ARG A 212 8.20 -1.92 19.15
C ARG A 212 7.13 -2.76 18.46
N ARG A 213 5.85 -2.35 18.55
CA ARG A 213 4.74 -3.06 17.89
C ARG A 213 4.70 -2.86 16.38
N ARG A 214 5.09 -1.68 15.88
CA ARG A 214 5.25 -1.48 14.42
C ARG A 214 6.31 -2.41 13.85
N GLU A 215 7.45 -2.55 14.53
CA GLU A 215 8.50 -3.48 14.11
C GLU A 215 8.04 -4.94 14.18
N ALA A 216 7.38 -5.33 15.27
CA ALA A 216 6.81 -6.68 15.41
C ALA A 216 5.77 -6.98 14.33
N LEU A 217 4.90 -6.01 14.01
CA LEU A 217 3.90 -6.11 12.94
C LEU A 217 4.55 -6.37 11.59
N VAL A 218 5.62 -5.64 11.23
CA VAL A 218 6.39 -5.88 10.00
C VAL A 218 6.96 -7.30 9.98
N ARG A 219 7.58 -7.74 11.07
CA ARG A 219 8.17 -9.09 11.17
C ARG A 219 7.11 -10.18 11.02
N LEU A 220 5.95 -10.04 11.68
CA LEU A 220 4.82 -10.97 11.56
C LEU A 220 4.25 -10.98 10.16
N ALA A 221 4.08 -9.82 9.53
CA ALA A 221 3.56 -9.72 8.18
C ALA A 221 4.45 -10.46 7.17
N ARG A 222 5.77 -10.32 7.28
CA ARG A 222 6.75 -11.08 6.49
C ARG A 222 6.67 -12.58 6.77
N LYS A 223 6.63 -12.98 8.05
CA LYS A 223 6.60 -14.38 8.48
C LYS A 223 5.36 -15.13 7.99
N PHE A 224 4.21 -14.47 7.93
CA PHE A 224 2.92 -15.10 7.65
C PHE A 224 2.32 -14.74 6.27
N ASN A 225 3.10 -14.13 5.38
CA ASN A 225 2.63 -13.67 4.06
C ASN A 225 1.36 -12.78 4.18
N ALA A 226 1.43 -11.76 5.03
CA ALA A 226 0.35 -10.81 5.23
C ALA A 226 0.64 -9.45 4.57
N LEU A 227 -0.37 -8.87 3.95
CA LEU A 227 -0.36 -7.47 3.51
C LEU A 227 -0.76 -6.58 4.69
N VAL A 228 0.07 -5.59 5.03
CA VAL A 228 -0.30 -4.56 6.00
C VAL A 228 -0.83 -3.34 5.28
N ILE A 229 -2.04 -2.90 5.64
CA ILE A 229 -2.68 -1.68 5.15
C ILE A 229 -2.76 -0.71 6.33
N CYS A 230 -2.02 0.39 6.23
CA CYS A 230 -2.05 1.47 7.21
C CYS A 230 -2.88 2.63 6.67
N ASP A 231 -3.92 3.02 7.42
CA ASP A 231 -4.67 4.25 7.20
C ASP A 231 -4.09 5.35 8.10
N ASP A 232 -3.24 6.20 7.52
CA ASP A 232 -2.44 7.22 8.23
C ASP A 232 -3.16 8.59 8.26
N VAL A 233 -4.50 8.62 8.27
CA VAL A 233 -5.33 9.84 8.11
C VAL A 233 -5.11 10.90 9.19
N TYR A 234 -4.65 10.52 10.38
CA TYR A 234 -4.51 11.42 11.53
C TYR A 234 -3.06 11.87 11.83
N ASP A 235 -2.07 11.40 11.08
CA ASP A 235 -0.64 11.63 11.37
C ASP A 235 -0.29 13.11 11.60
N PHE A 236 -0.92 13.99 10.82
CA PHE A 236 -0.66 15.43 10.84
C PHE A 236 -1.46 16.20 11.90
N LEU A 237 -2.31 15.51 12.68
CA LEU A 237 -3.25 16.09 13.64
C LEU A 237 -2.84 15.81 15.09
N HIS A 238 -1.59 16.11 15.44
CA HIS A 238 -1.12 15.98 16.82
C HIS A 238 -1.09 17.33 17.54
N TRP A 239 -1.35 17.31 18.85
CA TRP A 239 -1.10 18.45 19.73
C TRP A 239 0.25 18.31 20.43
N PRO A 240 1.00 19.40 20.64
CA PRO A 240 2.13 19.39 21.56
C PRO A 240 1.65 18.96 22.95
N ALA A 241 2.31 17.95 23.54
CA ALA A 241 1.97 17.46 24.88
C ALA A 241 2.25 18.49 25.98
N THR A 242 3.14 19.45 25.71
CA THR A 242 3.45 20.59 26.57
C THR A 242 2.98 21.86 25.89
N HIS A 243 2.45 22.81 26.66
CA HIS A 243 2.40 24.23 26.27
C HIS A 243 3.84 24.80 26.20
N CYS A 244 4.73 24.17 25.42
CA CYS A 244 6.05 24.70 25.17
C CYS A 244 5.90 25.86 24.19
N SER A 245 6.57 26.96 24.52
CA SER A 245 6.77 28.15 23.68
C SER A 245 7.62 27.89 22.42
N ASP A 246 7.64 26.64 21.94
CA ASP A 246 8.21 26.34 20.65
C ASP A 246 7.27 26.93 19.61
N ASN A 247 7.77 27.94 18.88
CA ASN A 247 7.10 28.70 17.84
C ASN A 247 6.76 27.84 16.59
N GLY A 248 6.23 26.62 16.75
CA GLY A 248 5.84 25.74 15.65
C GLY A 248 6.98 24.99 14.97
N ASN A 249 8.18 24.92 15.57
CA ASN A 249 9.37 24.32 14.94
C ASN A 249 9.48 22.78 15.04
N SER A 250 8.64 22.11 15.83
CA SER A 250 8.62 20.64 15.93
C SER A 250 7.58 19.97 15.02
N TRP A 251 7.36 20.53 13.82
CA TRP A 251 6.47 20.00 12.78
C TRP A 251 7.07 18.75 12.09
N GLY A 252 7.19 17.65 12.82
CA GLY A 252 7.74 16.40 12.31
C GLY A 252 7.11 15.17 12.97
N SER A 253 7.12 14.05 12.26
CA SER A 253 6.62 12.80 12.83
C SER A 253 7.51 12.32 13.98
N ILE A 254 6.88 11.87 15.08
CA ILE A 254 7.58 11.33 16.25
C ILE A 254 7.93 9.84 16.04
N LEU A 255 7.15 9.14 15.22
CA LEU A 255 7.30 7.71 14.94
C LEU A 255 7.43 7.46 13.44
N PRO A 256 8.32 6.53 13.02
CA PRO A 256 8.40 6.15 11.62
C PRO A 256 7.11 5.43 11.19
N ARG A 257 6.71 5.62 9.93
CA ARG A 257 5.61 4.86 9.34
C ARG A 257 5.98 3.39 9.22
N VAL A 258 4.98 2.51 9.32
CA VAL A 258 5.17 1.06 9.16
C VAL A 258 5.80 0.73 7.80
N VAL A 259 5.39 1.44 6.74
CA VAL A 259 5.97 1.28 5.39
C VAL A 259 7.44 1.68 5.31
N ASP A 260 7.89 2.66 6.09
CA ASP A 260 9.29 3.08 6.09
C ASP A 260 10.14 2.11 6.91
N LEU A 261 9.60 1.59 8.02
CA LEU A 261 10.21 0.50 8.79
C LEU A 261 10.37 -0.76 7.93
N ASP A 262 9.35 -1.19 7.19
CA ASP A 262 9.46 -2.36 6.31
C ASP A 262 10.59 -2.22 5.27
N ARG A 263 11.01 -1.01 4.90
CA ARG A 263 12.10 -0.85 3.95
C ARG A 263 13.48 -1.06 4.53
N THR A 264 13.65 -0.94 5.85
CA THR A 264 14.98 -0.95 6.48
C THR A 264 15.14 -1.95 7.60
N LEU A 265 14.05 -2.30 8.27
CA LEU A 265 14.05 -3.24 9.39
C LEU A 265 14.60 -4.60 8.96
N ASP A 266 15.56 -5.12 9.72
CA ASP A 266 16.22 -6.41 9.52
C ASP A 266 16.84 -6.57 8.11
N GLY A 267 17.32 -5.47 7.53
CA GLY A 267 17.91 -5.42 6.18
C GLY A 267 16.92 -5.08 5.05
N GLY A 268 15.67 -4.78 5.39
CA GLY A 268 14.61 -4.50 4.43
C GLY A 268 13.97 -5.75 3.82
N PRO A 269 13.13 -5.61 2.78
CA PRO A 269 12.49 -6.73 2.11
C PRO A 269 13.57 -7.61 1.45
N ARG A 270 13.58 -8.90 1.79
CA ARG A 270 14.51 -9.88 1.22
C ARG A 270 14.08 -10.36 -0.16
N ASP A 271 12.77 -10.37 -0.40
CA ASP A 271 12.17 -10.71 -1.69
C ASP A 271 12.07 -9.44 -2.53
N SER A 272 12.92 -9.30 -3.53
CA SER A 272 12.78 -8.25 -4.54
C SER A 272 11.95 -8.78 -5.70
N PHE A 273 10.66 -8.47 -5.73
CA PHE A 273 9.91 -8.58 -6.98
C PHE A 273 10.38 -7.47 -7.91
N GLY A 274 11.19 -7.86 -8.89
CA GLY A 274 11.71 -6.98 -9.91
C GLY A 274 12.17 -7.80 -11.10
N ASN A 275 11.95 -7.29 -12.29
CA ASN A 275 12.48 -7.84 -13.52
C ASN A 275 13.96 -7.43 -13.75
N VAL A 276 14.67 -7.06 -12.68
CA VAL A 276 16.04 -6.57 -12.73
C VAL A 276 16.95 -7.51 -11.95
N ILE A 277 17.87 -8.16 -12.67
CA ILE A 277 18.85 -9.09 -12.12
C ILE A 277 20.12 -8.32 -11.78
N LYS A 278 20.67 -8.53 -10.57
CA LYS A 278 22.02 -8.10 -10.21
C LYS A 278 23.03 -9.17 -10.60
N LEU A 279 24.00 -8.81 -11.44
CA LEU A 279 25.09 -9.70 -11.82
C LEU A 279 26.17 -9.75 -10.72
N PRO A 280 26.75 -10.93 -10.45
CA PRO A 280 27.95 -11.04 -9.61
C PRO A 280 29.19 -10.53 -10.35
N GLN A 281 30.14 -9.94 -9.62
CA GLN A 281 31.46 -9.62 -10.18
C GLN A 281 32.20 -10.90 -10.62
N PRO A 282 32.98 -10.89 -11.73
CA PRO A 282 33.32 -9.73 -12.56
C PRO A 282 32.37 -9.49 -13.75
N LEU A 283 31.22 -10.17 -13.81
CA LEU A 283 30.31 -10.07 -14.96
C LEU A 283 29.74 -8.67 -15.12
N THR A 284 29.75 -8.18 -16.36
CA THR A 284 29.17 -6.89 -16.75
C THR A 284 27.89 -7.07 -17.55
N ALA A 285 26.94 -6.14 -17.42
CA ALA A 285 25.66 -6.17 -18.13
C ALA A 285 25.89 -6.19 -19.64
N ARG A 286 26.83 -5.38 -20.13
CA ARG A 286 27.24 -5.36 -21.54
C ARG A 286 27.69 -6.73 -22.02
N ASN A 287 28.68 -7.34 -21.36
CA ASN A 287 29.24 -8.62 -21.81
C ASN A 287 28.19 -9.73 -21.79
N VAL A 288 27.34 -9.77 -20.76
CA VAL A 288 26.27 -10.76 -20.68
C VAL A 288 25.24 -10.55 -21.81
N THR A 289 24.84 -9.31 -22.10
CA THR A 289 23.85 -9.05 -23.17
C THR A 289 24.36 -9.43 -24.56
N GLU A 290 25.61 -9.11 -24.88
CA GLU A 290 26.24 -9.47 -26.16
C GLU A 290 26.36 -10.99 -26.31
N ARG A 291 26.72 -11.67 -25.22
CA ARG A 291 26.93 -13.11 -25.21
C ARG A 291 25.62 -13.89 -25.24
N ALA A 292 24.60 -13.43 -24.53
CA ALA A 292 23.26 -14.00 -24.58
C ALA A 292 22.67 -13.93 -26.00
N LEU A 293 22.86 -12.80 -26.69
CA LEU A 293 22.41 -12.67 -28.07
C LEU A 293 23.20 -13.60 -29.00
N ARG A 294 24.52 -13.64 -28.87
CA ARG A 294 25.38 -14.42 -29.77
C ARG A 294 25.25 -15.93 -29.58
N GLU A 295 25.14 -16.41 -28.35
CA GLU A 295 25.23 -17.85 -28.03
C GLU A 295 23.87 -18.52 -27.91
N GLU A 296 22.84 -17.78 -27.49
CA GLU A 296 21.52 -18.34 -27.19
C GLU A 296 20.39 -17.67 -28.00
N ASN A 297 20.73 -16.75 -28.90
CA ASN A 297 19.79 -15.89 -29.61
C ASN A 297 18.80 -15.21 -28.66
N LEU A 298 19.29 -14.77 -27.50
CA LEU A 298 18.49 -14.21 -26.41
C LEU A 298 18.81 -12.73 -26.21
N MET A 299 17.80 -11.88 -26.38
CA MET A 299 17.92 -10.44 -26.13
C MET A 299 17.46 -10.10 -24.71
N VAL A 300 18.34 -9.47 -23.94
CA VAL A 300 18.07 -8.99 -22.58
C VAL A 300 18.43 -7.51 -22.45
N GLY A 301 17.71 -6.77 -21.61
CA GLY A 301 17.93 -5.33 -21.45
C GLY A 301 19.21 -5.03 -20.68
N ASN A 302 20.18 -4.38 -21.31
CA ASN A 302 21.38 -3.88 -20.65
C ASN A 302 21.00 -2.75 -19.66
N GLY A 303 21.46 -2.86 -18.41
CA GLY A 303 21.27 -1.85 -17.37
C GLY A 303 21.72 -0.44 -17.74
N ASP A 304 22.75 -0.32 -18.60
CA ASP A 304 23.28 0.96 -19.08
C ASP A 304 22.25 1.76 -19.88
N LEU A 305 21.28 1.10 -20.53
CA LEU A 305 20.19 1.74 -21.26
C LEU A 305 19.26 2.57 -20.35
N PHE A 306 19.32 2.33 -19.04
CA PHE A 306 18.41 2.91 -18.05
C PHE A 306 19.14 3.88 -17.09
N VAL A 307 20.40 4.19 -17.37
CA VAL A 307 21.16 5.21 -16.63
C VAL A 307 20.76 6.60 -17.12
N VAL A 308 20.56 7.52 -16.18
CA VAL A 308 20.26 8.92 -16.50
C VAL A 308 21.49 9.55 -17.18
N PRO A 309 21.38 10.07 -18.41
CA PRO A 309 22.51 10.67 -19.10
C PRO A 309 23.13 11.81 -18.27
N GLY A 310 24.43 11.70 -17.97
CA GLY A 310 25.20 12.71 -17.23
C GLY A 310 25.20 12.57 -15.71
N ASP A 311 24.51 11.57 -15.13
CA ASP A 311 24.50 11.34 -13.68
C ASP A 311 25.73 10.52 -13.24
N GLN A 312 26.61 11.14 -12.44
CA GLN A 312 27.82 10.50 -11.89
C GLN A 312 27.57 9.70 -10.61
N PHE A 313 26.35 9.75 -10.05
CA PHE A 313 26.00 9.09 -8.79
C PHE A 313 25.22 7.79 -8.96
N SER A 314 24.83 7.44 -10.19
CA SER A 314 24.07 6.23 -10.47
C SER A 314 24.91 4.97 -10.23
N THR A 315 24.58 4.23 -9.16
CA THR A 315 25.14 2.89 -8.88
C THR A 315 24.43 1.77 -9.64
N TYR A 316 23.53 2.12 -10.57
CA TYR A 316 22.76 1.18 -11.38
C TYR A 316 23.59 0.54 -12.51
N GLN A 317 24.67 1.22 -12.89
CA GLN A 317 25.53 0.90 -14.03
C GLN A 317 26.15 -0.51 -14.00
N ASP A 318 26.29 -1.08 -15.21
CA ASP A 318 27.10 -2.24 -15.61
C ASP A 318 26.95 -3.58 -14.86
N GLN A 319 26.07 -3.68 -13.84
CA GLN A 319 25.82 -4.94 -13.12
C GLN A 319 24.33 -5.26 -12.98
N ARG A 320 23.50 -4.68 -13.85
CA ARG A 320 22.05 -4.89 -13.83
C ARG A 320 21.57 -5.30 -15.23
N LEU A 321 20.74 -6.33 -15.27
CA LEU A 321 20.00 -6.72 -16.48
C LEU A 321 18.52 -6.55 -16.23
N ARG A 322 17.80 -5.96 -17.19
CA ARG A 322 16.33 -5.88 -17.16
C ARG A 322 15.73 -6.93 -18.09
N LEU A 323 14.91 -7.82 -17.54
CA LEU A 323 14.06 -8.73 -18.31
C LEU A 323 12.74 -8.04 -18.66
N CYS A 324 12.28 -8.17 -19.89
CA CYS A 324 10.92 -7.76 -20.27
C CYS A 324 10.21 -9.02 -20.73
N PHE A 325 9.10 -9.35 -20.09
CA PHE A 325 8.35 -10.58 -20.34
C PHE A 325 6.90 -10.31 -20.73
N VAL A 326 6.56 -9.04 -20.98
CA VAL A 326 5.19 -8.61 -21.32
C VAL A 326 4.73 -9.15 -22.68
N TRP A 327 5.66 -9.49 -23.57
CA TRP A 327 5.37 -9.91 -24.96
C TRP A 327 5.63 -11.40 -25.20
N GLU A 328 6.14 -12.12 -24.21
CA GLU A 328 6.51 -13.53 -24.31
C GLU A 328 5.57 -14.39 -23.49
N ASN A 329 5.19 -15.56 -24.00
CA ASN A 329 4.37 -16.50 -23.23
C ASN A 329 5.21 -17.23 -22.17
N GLU A 330 4.56 -17.86 -21.18
CA GLU A 330 5.22 -18.53 -20.04
C GLU A 330 6.30 -19.54 -20.47
N ARG A 331 6.08 -20.28 -21.57
CA ARG A 331 7.04 -21.27 -22.09
C ARG A 331 8.29 -20.59 -22.65
N GLU A 332 8.12 -19.54 -23.45
CA GLU A 332 9.23 -18.78 -24.02
C GLU A 332 10.00 -18.00 -22.94
N LEU A 333 9.30 -17.51 -21.92
CA LEU A 333 9.93 -16.89 -20.76
C LEU A 333 10.79 -17.89 -19.97
N ALA A 334 10.25 -19.07 -19.66
CA ALA A 334 10.98 -20.11 -18.94
C ALA A 334 12.23 -20.56 -19.72
N GLU A 335 12.09 -20.74 -21.04
CA GLU A 335 13.20 -21.05 -21.93
C GLU A 335 14.22 -19.91 -21.97
N GLY A 336 13.78 -18.65 -22.11
CA GLY A 336 14.66 -17.48 -22.11
C GLY A 336 15.45 -17.32 -20.80
N VAL A 337 14.82 -17.57 -19.65
CA VAL A 337 15.50 -17.58 -18.35
C VAL A 337 16.51 -18.72 -18.26
N SER A 338 16.17 -19.92 -18.74
CA SER A 338 17.10 -21.06 -18.75
C SER A 338 18.30 -20.80 -19.66
N ARG A 339 18.10 -20.17 -20.82
CA ARG A 339 19.20 -19.76 -21.72
C ARG A 339 20.11 -18.73 -21.07
N LEU A 340 19.53 -17.74 -20.40
CA LEU A 340 20.31 -16.74 -19.66
C LEU A 340 21.17 -17.40 -18.56
N GLU A 341 20.59 -18.34 -17.81
CA GLU A 341 21.33 -19.11 -16.80
C GLU A 341 22.54 -19.83 -17.41
N LYS A 342 22.37 -20.53 -18.54
CA LYS A 342 23.46 -21.24 -19.23
C LYS A 342 24.60 -20.31 -19.63
N VAL A 343 24.29 -19.09 -20.07
CA VAL A 343 25.29 -18.07 -20.44
C VAL A 343 26.03 -17.59 -19.20
N LEU A 344 25.30 -17.26 -18.14
CA LEU A 344 25.88 -16.78 -16.87
C LEU A 344 26.81 -17.82 -16.24
N VAL A 345 26.36 -19.08 -16.18
CA VAL A 345 27.17 -20.19 -15.62
C VAL A 345 28.45 -20.42 -16.42
N ARG A 346 28.37 -20.39 -17.76
CA ARG A 346 29.56 -20.49 -18.63
C ARG A 346 30.54 -19.36 -18.36
N MET A 347 30.07 -18.11 -18.38
CA MET A 347 30.92 -16.95 -18.11
C MET A 347 31.59 -17.04 -16.74
N LEU A 348 30.85 -17.45 -15.69
CA LEU A 348 31.42 -17.59 -14.34
C LEU A 348 32.44 -18.71 -14.20
N ASN A 349 32.36 -19.76 -15.02
CA ASN A 349 33.32 -20.86 -15.00
C ASN A 349 34.60 -20.51 -15.77
N GLU A 350 34.48 -19.72 -16.84
CA GLU A 350 35.63 -19.21 -17.60
C GLU A 350 36.47 -18.23 -16.78
N GLU A 351 35.84 -17.39 -15.94
CA GLU A 351 36.54 -16.49 -15.02
C GLU A 351 37.28 -17.22 -13.88
N LYS A 352 36.98 -18.50 -13.65
CA LYS A 352 37.62 -19.35 -12.63
C LYS A 352 38.74 -20.23 -13.20
N SER A 353 38.86 -20.31 -14.52
CA SER A 353 39.84 -21.12 -15.26
C SER A 353 41.01 -20.25 -15.68
#